data_AF-A0A1T5BI03-F1
#
_entry.id   AF-A0A1T5BI03-F1
#
_cell.length_a   1.000
_cell.length_b   1.000
_cell.length_c   1.000
_cell.angle_alpha   90.00
_cell.angle_beta   90.00
_cell.angle_gamma   90.00
#
_symmetry.space_group_name_H-M   'P 1'
#
loop_
_entity.id
_entity.type
_entity.pdbx_description
1 polymer ?
#
loop_
_entity_poly.entity_id
_entity_poly.type
_entity_poly.pdbx_seq_one_letter_code
_entity_poly.pdbx_strand_id
1 'polypeptide(L)'
;MSEVLINVTRGPVVESMHRGDAVAVDNKGKILYQIGDPYKVTYLRSSAKPLQTINVFLSGAVDKYKFDDSEISIMCASHYCEDFHLKVIDSMLEKLGLNLNNLDCGSIYSISPKHYERQLKENHVLTQANNDCSGKHCGMLASCLVKGYSLENYTKFEHELQKDILNSLSYMCEIEPEKISIGVDGCTVPVHAMPIYNMALGFAKLANPENLDSDYKAACERIFDAMNNSPEMVSGTDGFCTELIRHTNGKLVGKLGAEGIYCIGIKGKNIGLAVKIEDGNYSRAINPAVMKCLEDMQVLEPSELENLKSFSRIPNYNNKNEVIGYIEPCFEFNRI
;
A
#
# COMPACT_ATOMS: atom_id res chain seq x y z
N MET A 1 -6.78 9.49 21.18
CA MET A 1 -5.38 9.21 21.55
C MET A 1 -5.11 7.78 21.14
N SER A 2 -3.89 7.45 20.68
CA SER A 2 -3.58 6.07 20.26
C SER A 2 -3.68 5.10 21.42
N GLU A 3 -4.16 3.90 21.15
CA GLU A 3 -4.29 2.81 22.12
C GLU A 3 -3.17 1.79 21.93
N VAL A 4 -2.90 0.99 22.95
CA VAL A 4 -1.93 -0.11 22.82
C VAL A 4 -2.54 -1.21 21.95
N LEU A 5 -1.92 -1.49 20.80
CA LEU A 5 -2.39 -2.52 19.87
C LEU A 5 -1.56 -3.80 19.96
N ILE A 6 -0.24 -3.69 20.09
CA ILE A 6 0.67 -4.84 20.03
C ILE A 6 1.57 -4.89 21.25
N ASN A 7 1.69 -6.06 21.87
CA ASN A 7 2.69 -6.37 22.88
C ASN A 7 3.87 -7.11 22.25
N VAL A 8 5.08 -6.79 22.73
CA VAL A 8 6.30 -7.56 22.49
C VAL A 8 6.72 -8.18 23.82
N THR A 9 6.70 -9.50 23.89
CA THR A 9 7.00 -10.24 25.13
C THR A 9 8.39 -10.87 25.11
N ARG A 10 8.93 -11.08 26.31
CA ARG A 10 10.06 -11.96 26.59
C ARG A 10 9.72 -12.78 27.82
N GLY A 11 9.49 -14.08 27.64
CA GLY A 11 8.89 -14.94 28.66
C GLY A 11 7.52 -14.40 29.09
N PRO A 12 7.24 -14.29 30.40
CA PRO A 12 5.94 -13.83 30.90
C PRO A 12 5.77 -12.30 30.93
N VAL A 13 6.80 -11.53 30.55
CA VAL A 13 6.81 -10.06 30.69
C VAL A 13 6.62 -9.39 29.34
N VAL A 14 5.76 -8.37 29.29
CA VAL A 14 5.68 -7.41 28.17
C VAL A 14 6.88 -6.47 28.26
N GLU A 15 7.81 -6.61 27.32
CA GLU A 15 9.05 -5.82 27.25
C GLU A 15 8.84 -4.50 26.50
N SER A 16 7.99 -4.50 25.47
CA SER A 16 7.65 -3.31 24.69
C SER A 16 6.20 -3.34 24.20
N MET A 17 5.68 -2.17 23.85
CA MET A 17 4.31 -1.99 23.36
C MET A 17 4.32 -1.07 22.14
N HIS A 18 3.53 -1.40 21.12
CA HIS A 18 3.25 -0.51 20.01
C HIS A 18 1.83 0.04 20.14
N ARG A 19 1.72 1.36 20.12
CA ARG A 19 0.44 2.08 20.13
C ARG A 19 0.00 2.36 18.70
N GLY A 20 -1.30 2.48 18.47
CA GLY A 20 -1.83 2.83 17.17
C GLY A 20 -3.29 3.22 17.19
N ASP A 21 -3.79 3.47 15.99
CA ASP A 21 -5.15 3.88 15.69
C ASP A 21 -5.64 3.05 14.49
N ALA A 22 -6.88 2.58 14.51
CA ALA A 22 -7.48 1.90 13.38
C ALA A 22 -8.94 2.30 13.22
N VAL A 23 -9.39 2.38 11.97
CA VAL A 23 -10.77 2.71 11.63
C VAL A 23 -11.21 1.93 10.40
N ALA A 24 -12.41 1.36 10.47
CA ALA A 24 -13.07 0.76 9.32
C ALA A 24 -14.37 1.51 9.02
N VAL A 25 -14.54 1.89 7.77
CA VAL A 25 -15.67 2.69 7.29
C VAL A 25 -16.36 1.98 6.14
N ASP A 26 -17.67 2.19 5.99
CA ASP A 26 -18.34 1.79 4.75
C ASP A 26 -18.06 2.79 3.60
N ASN A 27 -18.46 2.42 2.38
CA ASN A 27 -18.30 3.28 1.20
C ASN A 27 -19.18 4.55 1.19
N LYS A 28 -19.95 4.81 2.26
CA LYS A 28 -20.72 6.03 2.51
C LYS A 28 -20.14 6.88 3.64
N GLY A 29 -18.99 6.48 4.20
CA GLY A 29 -18.31 7.21 5.27
C GLY A 29 -18.83 6.90 6.68
N LYS A 30 -19.70 5.90 6.87
CA LYS A 30 -20.08 5.50 8.22
C LYS A 30 -18.94 4.71 8.87
N ILE A 31 -18.45 5.19 10.01
CA ILE A 31 -17.53 4.40 10.84
C ILE A 31 -18.28 3.18 11.39
N LEU A 32 -17.75 1.99 11.13
CA LEU A 32 -18.28 0.71 11.56
C LEU A 32 -17.47 0.12 12.72
N TYR A 33 -16.16 0.34 12.72
CA TYR A 33 -15.23 -0.13 13.73
C TYR A 33 -14.17 0.94 13.97
N GLN A 34 -13.73 1.10 15.23
CA GLN A 34 -12.64 2.02 15.56
C GLN A 34 -11.90 1.60 16.82
N ILE A 35 -10.62 1.96 16.87
CA ILE A 35 -9.80 1.99 18.09
C ILE A 35 -8.81 3.15 17.98
N GLY A 36 -8.60 3.90 19.07
CA GLY A 36 -7.81 5.12 19.05
C GLY A 36 -8.54 6.29 18.40
N ASP A 37 -7.81 7.13 17.67
CA ASP A 37 -8.31 8.34 17.00
C ASP A 37 -8.48 8.13 15.48
N PRO A 38 -9.73 7.95 14.97
CA PRO A 38 -9.98 7.79 13.54
C PRO A 38 -9.66 9.06 12.73
N TYR A 39 -9.55 10.21 13.40
CA TYR A 39 -9.26 11.49 12.76
C TYR A 39 -7.78 11.88 12.85
N LYS A 40 -6.91 10.98 13.35
CA LYS A 40 -5.46 11.22 13.37
C LYS A 40 -4.96 11.51 11.95
N VAL A 41 -4.40 12.71 11.78
CA VAL A 41 -3.74 13.12 10.54
C VAL A 41 -2.35 12.51 10.46
N THR A 42 -2.08 11.78 9.39
CA THR A 42 -0.77 11.21 9.06
C THR A 42 -0.61 11.14 7.54
N TYR A 43 0.59 10.86 7.06
CA TYR A 43 0.85 10.63 5.64
C TYR A 43 0.35 9.25 5.19
N LEU A 44 -0.30 9.21 4.02
CA LEU A 44 -0.73 7.99 3.32
C LEU A 44 0.49 7.15 2.88
N ARG A 45 1.63 7.80 2.60
CA ARG A 45 2.88 7.17 2.12
C ARG A 45 2.57 6.21 0.96
N SER A 46 3.33 5.12 0.85
CA SER A 46 3.13 4.10 -0.18
C SER A 46 1.78 3.37 -0.13
N SER A 47 0.92 3.55 0.89
CA SER A 47 -0.45 3.02 0.83
C SER A 47 -1.32 3.79 -0.15
N ALA A 48 -0.92 5.00 -0.56
CA ALA A 48 -1.63 5.81 -1.55
C ALA A 48 -1.65 5.21 -2.96
N LYS A 49 -0.69 4.32 -3.29
CA LYS A 49 -0.38 3.94 -4.67
C LYS A 49 -1.57 3.42 -5.47
N PRO A 50 -2.43 2.52 -4.94
CA PRO A 50 -3.65 2.11 -5.65
C PRO A 50 -4.56 3.29 -6.03
N LEU A 51 -4.71 4.29 -5.14
CA LEU A 51 -5.50 5.48 -5.42
C LEU A 51 -4.79 6.45 -6.38
N GLN A 52 -3.46 6.54 -6.32
CA GLN A 52 -2.67 7.31 -7.29
C GLN A 52 -2.74 6.71 -8.70
N THR A 53 -2.77 5.38 -8.82
CA THR A 53 -2.88 4.67 -10.10
C THR A 53 -4.17 5.02 -10.86
N ILE A 54 -5.24 5.45 -10.18
CA ILE A 54 -6.46 5.94 -10.82
C ILE A 54 -6.15 7.06 -11.82
N ASN A 55 -5.20 7.96 -11.51
CA ASN A 55 -4.78 9.01 -12.44
C ASN A 55 -4.26 8.45 -13.79
N VAL A 56 -3.61 7.29 -13.78
CA VAL A 56 -3.09 6.62 -14.99
C VAL A 56 -4.22 6.10 -15.87
N PHE A 57 -5.33 5.70 -15.27
CA PHE A 57 -6.55 5.35 -16.00
C PHE A 57 -7.22 6.60 -16.57
N LEU A 58 -7.44 7.62 -15.75
CA LEU A 58 -8.07 8.88 -16.16
C LEU A 58 -7.25 9.65 -17.21
N SER A 59 -5.96 9.36 -17.31
CA SER A 59 -5.13 9.92 -18.37
C SER A 59 -5.34 9.25 -19.73
N GLY A 60 -5.92 8.05 -19.77
CA GLY A 60 -6.02 7.19 -20.94
C GLY A 60 -4.74 6.38 -21.21
N ALA A 61 -3.75 6.44 -20.31
CA ALA A 61 -2.47 5.77 -20.50
C ALA A 61 -2.59 4.24 -20.50
N VAL A 62 -3.41 3.67 -19.62
CA VAL A 62 -3.60 2.21 -19.53
C VAL A 62 -4.06 1.62 -20.86
N ASP A 63 -5.06 2.22 -21.50
CA ASP A 63 -5.58 1.75 -22.77
C ASP A 63 -4.61 2.01 -23.93
N LYS A 64 -4.00 3.21 -23.97
CA LYS A 64 -3.06 3.59 -25.04
C LYS A 64 -1.85 2.65 -25.09
N TYR A 65 -1.27 2.34 -23.93
CA TYR A 65 -0.07 1.49 -23.83
C TYR A 65 -0.39 0.02 -23.59
N LYS A 66 -1.68 -0.34 -23.46
CA LYS A 66 -2.16 -1.71 -23.22
C LYS A 66 -1.45 -2.34 -22.04
N PHE A 67 -1.52 -1.67 -20.89
CA PHE A 67 -0.93 -2.22 -19.67
C PHE A 67 -1.72 -3.43 -19.18
N ASP A 68 -1.00 -4.51 -18.88
CA ASP A 68 -1.58 -5.74 -18.35
C ASP A 68 -1.71 -5.72 -16.82
N ASP A 69 -2.20 -6.82 -16.24
CA ASP A 69 -2.42 -6.96 -14.80
C ASP A 69 -1.14 -6.78 -13.99
N SER A 70 -0.02 -7.30 -14.50
CA SER A 70 1.28 -7.20 -13.82
C SER A 70 1.80 -5.77 -13.82
N GLU A 71 1.64 -5.06 -14.94
CA GLU A 71 2.04 -3.67 -15.11
C GLU A 71 1.15 -2.71 -14.30
N ILE A 72 -0.16 -2.98 -14.19
CA ILE A 72 -1.07 -2.21 -13.33
C ILE A 72 -0.78 -2.50 -11.84
N SER A 73 -0.55 -3.76 -11.48
CA SER A 73 -0.26 -4.17 -10.11
C SER A 73 1.07 -3.58 -9.61
N ILE A 74 2.11 -3.53 -10.46
CA ILE A 74 3.40 -2.94 -10.07
C ILE A 74 3.33 -1.41 -9.90
N MET A 75 2.40 -0.70 -10.56
CA MET A 75 2.14 0.72 -10.26
C MET A 75 1.65 0.92 -8.82
N CYS A 76 0.98 -0.09 -8.26
CA CYS A 76 0.45 -0.09 -6.90
C CYS A 76 1.49 -0.56 -5.86
N ALA A 77 2.69 -0.94 -6.27
CA ALA A 77 3.62 -1.74 -5.47
C ALA A 77 4.61 -0.94 -4.63
N SER A 78 5.13 -1.61 -3.60
CA SER A 78 6.48 -1.38 -3.04
C SER A 78 7.25 -2.68 -3.24
N HIS A 79 7.70 -2.92 -4.47
CA HIS A 79 8.21 -4.22 -4.88
C HIS A 79 9.57 -4.56 -4.28
N TYR A 80 9.86 -5.86 -4.16
CA TYR A 80 11.12 -6.35 -3.61
C TYR A 80 12.27 -6.44 -4.62
N CYS A 81 12.06 -5.93 -5.84
CA CYS A 81 13.08 -5.88 -6.90
C CYS A 81 13.59 -7.26 -7.32
N GLU A 82 12.70 -8.25 -7.23
CA GLU A 82 12.93 -9.57 -7.83
C GLU A 82 12.96 -9.50 -9.35
N ASP A 83 13.56 -10.51 -9.98
CA ASP A 83 13.81 -10.54 -11.42
C ASP A 83 12.53 -10.37 -12.25
N PHE A 84 11.37 -10.84 -11.76
CA PHE A 84 10.09 -10.63 -12.45
C PHE A 84 9.59 -9.19 -12.35
N HIS A 85 9.86 -8.46 -11.27
CA HIS A 85 9.51 -7.05 -11.17
C HIS A 85 10.34 -6.23 -12.16
N LEU A 86 11.65 -6.47 -12.20
CA LEU A 86 12.56 -5.72 -13.08
C LEU A 86 12.18 -5.90 -14.55
N LYS A 87 11.81 -7.12 -14.96
CA LYS A 87 11.28 -7.39 -16.31
C LYS A 87 10.01 -6.62 -16.64
N VAL A 88 9.10 -6.46 -15.67
CA VAL A 88 7.87 -5.68 -15.86
C VAL A 88 8.21 -4.19 -16.02
N ILE A 89 9.13 -3.66 -15.21
CA ILE A 89 9.60 -2.26 -15.35
C ILE A 89 10.22 -2.02 -16.73
N ASP A 90 11.08 -2.93 -17.20
CA ASP A 90 11.69 -2.84 -18.53
C ASP A 90 10.61 -2.87 -19.64
N SER A 91 9.64 -3.77 -19.56
CA SER A 91 8.49 -3.84 -20.48
C SER A 91 7.71 -2.52 -20.52
N MET A 92 7.41 -1.95 -19.34
CA MET A 92 6.69 -0.68 -19.27
C MET A 92 7.50 0.44 -19.93
N LEU A 93 8.79 0.57 -19.64
CA LEU A 93 9.64 1.60 -20.24
C LEU A 93 9.75 1.44 -21.76
N GLU A 94 9.87 0.21 -22.26
CA GLU A 94 9.87 -0.08 -23.70
C GLU A 94 8.57 0.37 -24.37
N LYS A 95 7.40 0.04 -23.79
CA LYS A 95 6.08 0.49 -24.28
C LYS A 95 5.96 2.01 -24.31
N LEU A 96 6.61 2.71 -23.39
CA LEU A 96 6.63 4.17 -23.33
C LEU A 96 7.67 4.81 -24.26
N GLY A 97 8.59 4.03 -24.84
CA GLY A 97 9.74 4.55 -25.59
C GLY A 97 10.75 5.30 -24.70
N LEU A 98 10.82 4.92 -23.42
CA LEU A 98 11.67 5.54 -22.40
C LEU A 98 12.76 4.57 -21.92
N ASN A 99 13.67 5.07 -21.08
CA ASN A 99 14.68 4.26 -20.42
C ASN A 99 14.80 4.62 -18.93
N LEU A 100 15.66 3.91 -18.20
CA LEU A 100 15.82 4.06 -16.76
C LEU A 100 16.19 5.48 -16.31
N ASN A 101 16.84 6.28 -17.15
CA ASN A 101 17.20 7.67 -16.82
C ASN A 101 15.99 8.61 -16.76
N ASN A 102 14.82 8.18 -17.25
CA ASN A 102 13.58 8.93 -17.11
C ASN A 102 12.94 8.74 -15.72
N LEU A 103 13.34 7.71 -14.96
CA LEU A 103 12.84 7.48 -13.62
C LEU A 103 13.59 8.37 -12.62
N ASP A 104 12.86 9.25 -11.93
CA ASP A 104 13.38 10.20 -10.93
C ASP A 104 13.05 9.71 -9.51
N CYS A 105 13.29 8.43 -9.24
CA CYS A 105 13.04 7.80 -7.94
C CYS A 105 14.34 7.48 -7.16
N GLY A 106 15.50 7.59 -7.80
CA GLY A 106 16.78 7.14 -7.25
C GLY A 106 16.94 5.62 -7.26
N SER A 107 18.11 5.13 -6.87
CA SER A 107 18.46 3.70 -6.91
C SER A 107 18.77 3.22 -5.50
N ILE A 108 18.04 2.22 -5.01
CA ILE A 108 18.20 1.66 -3.66
C ILE A 108 18.30 0.14 -3.71
N TYR A 109 18.85 -0.46 -2.65
CA TYR A 109 18.71 -1.90 -2.45
C TYR A 109 17.26 -2.26 -2.11
N SER A 110 16.91 -3.52 -2.32
CA SER A 110 15.61 -4.05 -1.98
C SER A 110 15.26 -3.81 -0.51
N ILE A 111 13.99 -3.47 -0.26
CA ILE A 111 13.43 -3.34 1.10
C ILE A 111 13.22 -4.72 1.77
N SER A 112 13.33 -5.83 1.03
CA SER A 112 13.29 -7.17 1.58
C SER A 112 14.68 -7.60 2.05
N PRO A 113 14.87 -7.98 3.33
CA PRO A 113 16.18 -8.40 3.85
C PRO A 113 16.84 -9.52 3.03
N LYS A 114 16.05 -10.51 2.58
CA LYS A 114 16.51 -11.63 1.76
C LYS A 114 17.08 -11.15 0.42
N HIS A 115 16.38 -10.25 -0.26
CA HIS A 115 16.81 -9.74 -1.56
C HIS A 115 17.91 -8.69 -1.44
N TYR A 116 17.90 -7.90 -0.37
CA TYR A 116 19.00 -7.01 0.00
C TYR A 116 20.31 -7.79 0.15
N GLU A 117 20.31 -8.88 0.93
CA GLU A 117 21.50 -9.72 1.10
C GLU A 117 21.96 -10.37 -0.20
N ARG A 118 21.02 -10.82 -1.05
CA ARG A 118 21.34 -11.36 -2.38
C ARG A 118 22.05 -10.31 -3.24
N GLN A 119 21.48 -9.11 -3.33
CA GLN A 119 22.04 -8.01 -4.12
C GLN A 119 23.46 -7.62 -3.64
N LEU A 120 23.70 -7.64 -2.34
CA LEU A 120 25.05 -7.41 -1.79
C LEU A 120 26.03 -8.53 -2.19
N LYS A 121 25.64 -9.81 -2.02
CA LYS A 121 26.50 -10.96 -2.36
C LYS A 121 26.84 -11.01 -3.85
N GLU A 122 25.92 -10.57 -4.69
CA GLU A 122 26.08 -10.53 -6.15
C GLU A 122 26.80 -9.27 -6.66
N ASN A 123 27.15 -8.32 -5.78
CA ASN A 123 27.64 -6.99 -6.16
C ASN A 123 26.74 -6.31 -7.21
N HIS A 124 25.43 -6.41 -7.01
CA HIS A 124 24.43 -5.94 -7.97
C HIS A 124 24.59 -4.44 -8.21
N VAL A 125 24.62 -4.03 -9.49
CA VAL A 125 24.67 -2.61 -9.88
C VAL A 125 23.26 -2.04 -9.77
N LEU A 126 23.07 -1.12 -8.82
CA LEU A 126 21.76 -0.49 -8.61
C LEU A 126 21.42 0.49 -9.72
N THR A 127 20.19 0.39 -10.20
CA THR A 127 19.54 1.29 -11.15
C THR A 127 18.21 1.78 -10.58
N GLN A 128 17.56 2.71 -11.27
CA GLN A 128 16.26 3.23 -10.84
C GLN A 128 15.15 2.16 -10.86
N ALA A 129 15.30 1.07 -11.62
CA ALA A 129 14.40 -0.08 -11.56
C ALA A 129 14.46 -0.81 -10.19
N ASN A 130 15.56 -0.66 -9.45
CA ASN A 130 15.70 -1.22 -8.11
C ASN A 130 15.01 -0.38 -7.04
N ASN A 131 14.39 0.75 -7.38
CA ASN A 131 13.54 1.46 -6.44
C ASN A 131 12.19 0.76 -6.28
N ASP A 132 11.75 0.51 -5.04
CA ASP A 132 10.47 -0.15 -4.77
C ASP A 132 9.25 0.61 -5.33
N CYS A 133 9.42 1.89 -5.67
CA CYS A 133 8.40 2.74 -6.27
C CYS A 133 8.49 2.84 -7.80
N SER A 134 9.45 2.18 -8.46
CA SER A 134 9.71 2.40 -9.89
C SER A 134 8.49 2.13 -10.79
N GLY A 135 7.64 1.17 -10.45
CA GLY A 135 6.38 0.90 -11.17
C GLY A 135 5.40 2.08 -11.14
N LYS A 136 5.24 2.74 -9.98
CA LYS A 136 4.43 3.98 -9.87
C LYS A 136 4.99 5.08 -10.77
N HIS A 137 6.31 5.22 -10.83
CA HIS A 137 6.96 6.22 -11.67
C HIS A 137 6.74 5.93 -13.16
N CYS A 138 6.71 4.67 -13.58
CA CYS A 138 6.34 4.30 -14.94
C CYS A 138 4.89 4.74 -15.27
N GLY A 139 3.93 4.51 -14.37
CA GLY A 139 2.54 4.98 -14.54
C GLY A 139 2.41 6.50 -14.60
N MET A 140 3.18 7.22 -13.77
CA MET A 140 3.28 8.68 -13.79
C MET A 140 3.79 9.21 -15.14
N LEU A 141 4.90 8.65 -15.65
CA LEU A 141 5.47 9.02 -16.95
C LEU A 141 4.51 8.69 -18.11
N ALA A 142 3.81 7.56 -18.03
CA ALA A 142 2.79 7.20 -19.00
C ALA A 142 1.69 8.27 -19.09
N SER A 143 1.24 8.77 -17.93
CA SER A 143 0.23 9.83 -17.86
C SER A 143 0.74 11.14 -18.44
N CYS A 144 1.99 11.53 -18.15
CA CYS A 144 2.61 12.70 -18.77
C CYS A 144 2.64 12.59 -20.29
N LEU A 145 3.04 11.43 -20.83
CA LEU A 145 3.11 11.20 -22.28
C LEU A 145 1.75 11.28 -22.97
N VAL A 146 0.66 10.82 -22.33
CA VAL A 146 -0.68 10.93 -22.92
C VAL A 146 -1.23 12.35 -22.83
N LYS A 147 -0.98 13.05 -21.73
CA LYS A 147 -1.46 14.43 -21.51
C LYS A 147 -0.59 15.50 -22.16
N GLY A 148 0.60 15.15 -22.67
CA GLY A 148 1.56 16.09 -23.22
C GLY A 148 2.26 16.94 -22.16
N TYR A 149 2.33 16.46 -20.92
CA TYR A 149 3.06 17.13 -19.84
C TYR A 149 4.56 16.89 -19.96
N SER A 150 5.34 17.71 -19.25
CA SER A 150 6.79 17.52 -19.14
C SER A 150 7.12 16.15 -18.53
N LEU A 151 8.24 15.57 -18.99
CA LEU A 151 8.86 14.41 -18.34
C LEU A 151 9.93 14.83 -17.33
N GLU A 152 10.32 16.10 -17.33
CA GLU A 152 11.23 16.68 -16.36
C GLU A 152 10.45 17.14 -15.13
N ASN A 153 11.00 16.90 -13.94
CA ASN A 153 10.44 17.38 -12.67
C ASN A 153 8.98 16.93 -12.41
N TYR A 154 8.51 15.82 -13.01
CA TYR A 154 7.18 15.27 -12.75
C TYR A 154 6.97 14.88 -11.27
N THR A 155 8.05 14.79 -10.51
CA THR A 155 8.09 14.51 -9.06
C THR A 155 7.84 15.77 -8.22
N LYS A 156 7.81 16.97 -8.80
CA LYS A 156 7.56 18.23 -8.10
C LYS A 156 6.07 18.52 -7.99
N PHE A 157 5.65 19.05 -6.84
CA PHE A 157 4.25 19.32 -6.55
C PHE A 157 3.60 20.32 -7.54
N GLU A 158 4.39 21.25 -8.05
CA GLU A 158 3.96 22.27 -9.01
C GLU A 158 3.59 21.67 -10.38
N HIS A 159 4.09 20.47 -10.68
CA HIS A 159 3.86 19.78 -11.94
C HIS A 159 2.39 19.37 -12.09
N GLU A 160 1.87 19.49 -13.31
CA GLU A 160 0.46 19.25 -13.66
C GLU A 160 0.01 17.83 -13.25
N LEU A 161 0.85 16.83 -13.52
CA LEU A 161 0.64 15.46 -13.04
C LEU A 161 0.33 15.38 -11.54
N GLN A 162 1.07 16.09 -10.69
CA GLN A 162 0.90 15.99 -9.23
C GLN A 162 -0.40 16.66 -8.78
N LYS A 163 -0.84 17.71 -9.49
CA LYS A 163 -2.16 18.32 -9.29
C LYS A 163 -3.28 17.36 -9.68
N ASP A 164 -3.13 16.65 -10.80
CA ASP A 164 -4.11 15.65 -11.23
C ASP A 164 -4.19 14.48 -10.22
N ILE A 165 -3.06 14.04 -9.67
CA ILE A 165 -3.02 13.02 -8.60
C ILE A 165 -3.69 13.53 -7.32
N LEU A 166 -3.41 14.78 -6.92
CA LEU A 166 -4.06 15.41 -5.76
C LEU A 166 -5.58 15.44 -5.92
N ASN A 167 -6.08 15.80 -7.11
CA ASN A 167 -7.51 15.83 -7.40
C ASN A 167 -8.14 14.43 -7.31
N SER A 168 -7.49 13.40 -7.86
CA SER A 168 -7.95 12.01 -7.73
C SER A 168 -8.00 11.55 -6.28
N LEU A 169 -6.98 11.87 -5.48
CA LEU A 169 -6.96 11.54 -4.05
C LEU A 169 -8.03 12.31 -3.28
N SER A 170 -8.21 13.60 -3.55
CA SER A 170 -9.25 14.43 -2.95
C SER A 170 -10.65 13.85 -3.20
N TYR A 171 -10.95 13.49 -4.45
CA TYR A 171 -12.22 12.88 -4.84
C TYR A 171 -12.47 11.53 -4.15
N MET A 172 -11.48 10.64 -4.19
CA MET A 172 -11.61 9.30 -3.62
C MET A 172 -11.70 9.32 -2.09
N CYS A 173 -10.91 10.17 -1.43
CA CYS A 173 -10.86 10.23 0.03
C CYS A 173 -11.88 11.22 0.63
N GLU A 174 -12.70 11.89 -0.19
CA GLU A 174 -13.66 12.94 0.20
C GLU A 174 -13.05 13.98 1.14
N ILE A 175 -11.93 14.56 0.71
CA ILE A 175 -11.25 15.60 1.46
C ILE A 175 -10.85 16.72 0.51
N GLU A 176 -11.21 17.95 0.87
CA GLU A 176 -10.85 19.14 0.11
C GLU A 176 -9.32 19.22 -0.09
N PRO A 177 -8.83 19.56 -1.30
CA PRO A 177 -7.40 19.63 -1.58
C PRO A 177 -6.60 20.48 -0.58
N GLU A 178 -7.18 21.58 -0.09
CA GLU A 178 -6.53 22.52 0.84
C GLU A 178 -6.33 21.92 2.25
N LYS A 179 -7.06 20.84 2.59
CA LYS A 179 -6.90 20.12 3.85
C LYS A 179 -5.87 18.99 3.75
N ILE A 180 -5.39 18.67 2.55
CA ILE A 180 -4.34 17.68 2.34
C ILE A 180 -2.99 18.38 2.50
N SER A 181 -2.26 18.06 3.56
CA SER A 181 -0.89 18.56 3.72
C SER A 181 0.08 17.77 2.85
N ILE A 182 1.03 18.45 2.22
CA ILE A 182 1.97 17.85 1.27
C ILE A 182 3.37 17.77 1.89
N GLY A 183 3.96 16.58 1.85
CA GLY A 183 5.37 16.34 2.12
C GLY A 183 6.09 15.75 0.91
N VAL A 184 7.34 15.34 1.09
CA VAL A 184 8.13 14.66 0.06
C VAL A 184 8.47 13.24 0.55
N ASP A 185 8.19 12.22 -0.27
CA ASP A 185 8.50 10.82 0.05
C ASP A 185 9.95 10.48 -0.34
N GLY A 186 10.44 9.31 0.11
CA GLY A 186 11.81 8.83 -0.15
C GLY A 186 12.10 8.61 -1.65
N CYS A 187 11.07 8.36 -2.46
CA CYS A 187 11.18 8.27 -3.91
C CYS A 187 10.94 9.61 -4.63
N THR A 188 11.10 10.74 -3.92
CA THR A 188 11.03 12.14 -4.38
C THR A 188 9.64 12.72 -4.70
N VAL A 189 8.61 11.90 -4.90
CA VAL A 189 7.25 12.39 -5.22
C VAL A 189 6.52 12.98 -4.00
N PRO A 190 5.48 13.80 -4.20
CA PRO A 190 4.65 14.33 -3.14
C PRO A 190 3.93 13.22 -2.35
N VAL A 191 3.85 13.39 -1.03
CA VAL A 191 3.06 12.55 -0.14
C VAL A 191 1.96 13.36 0.54
N HIS A 192 0.79 12.74 0.66
CA HIS A 192 -0.46 13.37 1.05
C HIS A 192 -0.81 12.98 2.49
N ALA A 193 -0.91 13.95 3.39
CA ALA A 193 -1.37 13.77 4.76
C ALA A 193 -2.85 14.12 4.90
N MET A 194 -3.59 13.21 5.54
CA MET A 194 -5.02 13.33 5.81
C MET A 194 -5.40 12.46 7.02
N PRO A 195 -6.61 12.58 7.56
CA PRO A 195 -7.09 11.68 8.60
C PRO A 195 -7.15 10.22 8.13
N ILE A 196 -6.83 9.25 8.99
CA ILE A 196 -6.92 7.81 8.65
C ILE A 196 -8.34 7.38 8.25
N TYR A 197 -9.36 8.07 8.75
CA TYR A 197 -10.75 7.94 8.29
C TYR A 197 -10.89 8.16 6.77
N ASN A 198 -10.32 9.24 6.22
CA ASN A 198 -10.39 9.56 4.80
C ASN A 198 -9.61 8.53 3.96
N MET A 199 -8.52 8.00 4.51
CA MET A 199 -7.75 6.91 3.88
C MET A 199 -8.58 5.64 3.75
N ALA A 200 -9.25 5.25 4.84
CA ALA A 200 -10.15 4.11 4.87
C ALA A 200 -11.31 4.30 3.87
N LEU A 201 -11.89 5.51 3.79
CA LEU A 201 -12.95 5.82 2.84
C LEU A 201 -12.51 5.68 1.39
N GLY A 202 -11.31 6.17 1.04
CA GLY A 202 -10.74 5.99 -0.30
C GLY A 202 -10.61 4.51 -0.69
N PHE A 203 -10.18 3.67 0.25
CA PHE A 203 -10.09 2.22 0.02
C PHE A 203 -11.46 1.51 0.02
N ALA A 204 -12.45 2.01 0.78
CA ALA A 204 -13.82 1.50 0.73
C ALA A 204 -14.42 1.69 -0.67
N LYS A 205 -14.20 2.88 -1.25
CA LYS A 205 -14.60 3.23 -2.62
C LYS A 205 -13.81 2.48 -3.68
N LEU A 206 -12.49 2.30 -3.50
CA LEU A 206 -11.67 1.49 -4.40
C LEU A 206 -12.22 0.06 -4.55
N ALA A 207 -12.61 -0.56 -3.44
CA ALA A 207 -13.15 -1.92 -3.46
C ALA A 207 -14.61 -1.97 -3.94
N ASN A 208 -15.39 -0.91 -3.75
CA ASN A 208 -16.84 -0.90 -3.98
C ASN A 208 -17.28 0.40 -4.68
N PRO A 209 -16.92 0.58 -5.97
CA PRO A 209 -17.00 1.86 -6.66
C PRO A 209 -18.38 2.16 -7.30
N GLU A 210 -19.45 1.50 -6.83
CA GLU A 210 -20.78 1.56 -7.47
C GLU A 210 -21.36 2.97 -7.60
N ASN A 211 -21.01 3.88 -6.68
CA ASN A 211 -21.49 5.26 -6.63
C ASN A 211 -20.50 6.29 -7.19
N LEU A 212 -19.41 5.84 -7.83
CA LEU A 212 -18.43 6.74 -8.46
C LEU A 212 -18.81 7.04 -9.91
N ASP A 213 -18.24 8.10 -10.46
CA ASP A 213 -18.33 8.38 -11.89
C ASP A 213 -17.77 7.21 -12.72
N SER A 214 -18.27 7.04 -13.95
CA SER A 214 -17.99 5.85 -14.78
C SER A 214 -16.50 5.54 -14.93
N ASP A 215 -15.69 6.58 -15.09
CA ASP A 215 -14.26 6.44 -15.37
C ASP A 215 -13.49 6.05 -14.10
N TYR A 216 -13.88 6.61 -12.94
CA TYR A 216 -13.35 6.20 -11.64
C TYR A 216 -13.78 4.77 -11.31
N LYS A 217 -15.03 4.41 -11.60
CA LYS A 217 -15.54 3.07 -11.39
C LYS A 217 -14.74 2.04 -12.17
N ALA A 218 -14.56 2.26 -13.47
CA ALA A 218 -13.78 1.36 -14.32
C ALA A 218 -12.31 1.25 -13.86
N ALA A 219 -11.70 2.38 -13.46
CA ALA A 219 -10.34 2.39 -12.92
C ALA A 219 -10.23 1.55 -11.64
N CYS A 220 -11.13 1.76 -10.68
CA CYS A 220 -11.13 1.04 -9.41
C CYS A 220 -11.31 -0.47 -9.59
N GLU A 221 -12.28 -0.89 -10.42
CA GLU A 221 -12.51 -2.31 -10.74
C GLU A 221 -11.25 -2.93 -11.35
N ARG A 222 -10.66 -2.27 -12.35
CA ARG A 222 -9.48 -2.79 -13.05
C ARG A 222 -8.23 -2.85 -12.17
N ILE A 223 -8.00 -1.85 -11.30
CA ILE A 223 -6.90 -1.83 -10.34
C ILE A 223 -7.06 -2.95 -9.32
N PHE A 224 -8.27 -3.10 -8.77
CA PHE A 224 -8.56 -4.14 -7.79
C PHE A 224 -8.30 -5.54 -8.37
N ASP A 225 -8.77 -5.78 -9.59
CA ASP A 225 -8.61 -7.05 -10.27
C ASP A 225 -7.14 -7.31 -10.64
N ALA A 226 -6.42 -6.31 -11.16
CA ALA A 226 -4.99 -6.43 -11.45
C ALA A 226 -4.15 -6.81 -10.22
N MET A 227 -4.41 -6.16 -9.07
CA MET A 227 -3.73 -6.48 -7.82
C MET A 227 -4.01 -7.92 -7.36
N ASN A 228 -5.23 -8.44 -7.58
CA ASN A 228 -5.59 -9.82 -7.24
C ASN A 228 -5.07 -10.86 -8.24
N ASN A 229 -4.97 -10.50 -9.52
CA ASN A 229 -4.47 -11.39 -10.57
C ASN A 229 -2.93 -11.46 -10.61
N SER A 230 -2.24 -10.43 -10.10
CA SER A 230 -0.77 -10.39 -10.01
C SER A 230 -0.31 -9.87 -8.63
N PRO A 231 -0.66 -10.57 -7.53
CA PRO A 231 -0.39 -10.10 -6.17
C PRO A 231 1.10 -10.03 -5.84
N GLU A 232 1.92 -10.90 -6.45
CA GLU A 232 3.38 -10.88 -6.27
C GLU A 232 4.02 -9.56 -6.68
N MET A 233 3.40 -8.79 -7.58
CA MET A 233 3.95 -7.49 -7.99
C MET A 233 3.90 -6.46 -6.85
N VAL A 234 2.98 -6.60 -5.88
CA VAL A 234 2.71 -5.58 -4.85
C VAL A 234 3.83 -5.49 -3.81
N SER A 235 4.27 -6.64 -3.31
CA SER A 235 5.33 -6.73 -2.29
C SER A 235 6.19 -7.98 -2.44
N GLY A 236 6.33 -8.53 -3.65
CA GLY A 236 7.20 -9.68 -3.92
C GLY A 236 6.82 -10.97 -3.19
N THR A 237 7.71 -11.94 -3.29
CA THR A 237 7.60 -13.26 -2.64
C THR A 237 7.63 -13.13 -1.12
N ASP A 238 6.74 -13.84 -0.43
CA ASP A 238 6.60 -13.87 1.04
C ASP A 238 6.24 -12.51 1.69
N GLY A 239 5.97 -11.47 0.90
CA GLY A 239 5.58 -10.16 1.40
C GLY A 239 4.14 -10.16 1.93
N PHE A 240 3.90 -9.46 3.05
CA PHE A 240 2.58 -9.48 3.69
C PHE A 240 1.43 -9.00 2.77
N CYS A 241 1.65 -7.97 1.94
CA CYS A 241 0.60 -7.52 1.01
C CYS A 241 0.30 -8.59 -0.05
N THR A 242 1.36 -9.23 -0.59
CA THR A 242 1.25 -10.32 -1.55
C THR A 242 0.46 -11.49 -0.97
N GLU A 243 0.86 -11.98 0.20
CA GLU A 243 0.25 -13.16 0.82
C GLU A 243 -1.19 -12.88 1.26
N LEU A 244 -1.46 -11.70 1.81
CA LEU A 244 -2.81 -11.28 2.20
C LEU A 244 -3.76 -11.25 0.98
N ILE A 245 -3.33 -10.65 -0.13
CA ILE A 245 -4.15 -10.59 -1.35
C ILE A 245 -4.31 -12.00 -1.95
N ARG A 246 -3.22 -12.76 -2.06
CA ARG A 246 -3.21 -14.12 -2.63
C ARG A 246 -4.15 -15.06 -1.89
N HIS A 247 -4.14 -15.06 -0.56
CA HIS A 247 -4.93 -16.00 0.23
C HIS A 247 -6.39 -15.61 0.42
N THR A 248 -6.77 -14.37 0.10
CA THR A 248 -8.15 -13.89 0.25
C THR A 248 -8.96 -13.96 -1.04
N ASN A 249 -8.39 -14.49 -2.13
CA ASN A 249 -9.09 -14.89 -3.36
C ASN A 249 -10.06 -13.82 -3.93
N GLY A 250 -9.60 -12.59 -4.12
CA GLY A 250 -10.43 -11.51 -4.68
C GLY A 250 -11.32 -10.79 -3.66
N LYS A 251 -11.28 -11.16 -2.37
CA LYS A 251 -12.11 -10.50 -1.34
C LYS A 251 -11.59 -9.13 -0.94
N LEU A 252 -10.28 -8.89 -1.03
CA LEU A 252 -9.68 -7.62 -0.63
C LEU A 252 -8.44 -7.27 -1.43
N VAL A 253 -8.04 -6.00 -1.34
CA VAL A 253 -6.70 -5.52 -1.67
C VAL A 253 -6.14 -4.77 -0.48
N GLY A 254 -4.85 -4.96 -0.19
CA GLY A 254 -4.18 -4.32 0.93
C GLY A 254 -2.85 -3.70 0.50
N LYS A 255 -2.51 -2.53 1.07
CA LYS A 255 -1.25 -1.88 0.79
C LYS A 255 -0.62 -1.27 2.04
N LEU A 256 0.60 -1.72 2.32
CA LEU A 256 1.51 -1.11 3.29
C LEU A 256 2.04 0.24 2.79
N GLY A 257 2.04 1.23 3.65
CA GLY A 257 2.87 2.42 3.56
C GLY A 257 3.98 2.41 4.62
N ALA A 258 5.09 3.07 4.30
CA ALA A 258 6.16 3.32 5.27
C ALA A 258 5.63 4.07 6.50
N GLU A 259 6.40 4.08 7.58
CA GLU A 259 5.98 4.70 8.85
C GLU A 259 4.67 4.11 9.41
N GLY A 260 4.45 2.81 9.21
CA GLY A 260 3.41 2.06 9.90
C GLY A 260 1.98 2.46 9.54
N ILE A 261 1.68 2.72 8.26
CA ILE A 261 0.30 2.87 7.77
C ILE A 261 -0.05 1.66 6.90
N TYR A 262 -1.25 1.11 7.05
CA TYR A 262 -1.75 0.05 6.17
C TYR A 262 -3.21 0.32 5.83
N CYS A 263 -3.57 0.20 4.56
CA CYS A 263 -4.94 0.42 4.09
C CYS A 263 -5.46 -0.79 3.32
N ILE A 264 -6.74 -1.11 3.48
CA ILE A 264 -7.41 -2.26 2.87
C ILE A 264 -8.76 -1.86 2.32
N GLY A 265 -9.07 -2.30 1.10
CA GLY A 265 -10.42 -2.26 0.55
C GLY A 265 -11.00 -3.67 0.49
N ILE A 266 -12.21 -3.87 0.98
CA ILE A 266 -12.84 -5.18 1.17
C ILE A 266 -14.16 -5.24 0.40
N LYS A 267 -14.26 -6.18 -0.55
CA LYS A 267 -15.49 -6.48 -1.31
C LYS A 267 -16.48 -7.26 -0.44
N GLY A 268 -17.77 -7.21 -0.82
CA GLY A 268 -18.85 -7.96 -0.17
C GLY A 268 -19.34 -7.38 1.16
N LYS A 269 -18.47 -6.72 1.93
CA LYS A 269 -18.84 -5.94 3.13
C LYS A 269 -18.93 -4.43 2.89
N ASN A 270 -18.45 -3.95 1.75
CA ASN A 270 -18.36 -2.53 1.40
C ASN A 270 -17.48 -1.71 2.35
N ILE A 271 -16.39 -2.30 2.86
CA ILE A 271 -15.56 -1.72 3.92
C ILE A 271 -14.20 -1.29 3.37
N GLY A 272 -13.72 -0.14 3.84
CA GLY A 272 -12.31 0.21 3.82
C GLY A 272 -11.77 0.30 5.25
N LEU A 273 -10.53 -0.13 5.45
CA LEU A 273 -9.82 -0.14 6.74
C LEU A 273 -8.52 0.64 6.60
N ALA A 274 -8.19 1.44 7.61
CA ALA A 274 -6.87 2.04 7.79
C ALA A 274 -6.35 1.74 9.20
N VAL A 275 -5.07 1.34 9.29
CA VAL A 275 -4.37 1.05 10.54
C VAL A 275 -3.07 1.85 10.57
N LYS A 276 -2.87 2.67 11.61
CA LYS A 276 -1.66 3.45 11.84
C LYS A 276 -1.01 3.04 13.15
N ILE A 277 0.24 2.58 13.09
CA ILE A 277 1.10 2.37 14.26
C ILE A 277 1.87 3.66 14.55
N GLU A 278 1.75 4.17 15.76
CA GLU A 278 2.21 5.51 16.16
C GLU A 278 3.71 5.71 15.97
N ASP A 279 4.54 4.74 16.37
CA ASP A 279 6.01 4.78 16.27
C ASP A 279 6.55 4.43 14.88
N GLY A 280 5.65 4.16 13.93
CA GLY A 280 5.99 3.84 12.55
C GLY A 280 6.57 2.44 12.32
N ASN A 281 6.61 1.57 13.35
CA ASN A 281 7.24 0.26 13.25
C ASN A 281 6.40 -0.75 12.46
N TYR A 282 6.54 -0.73 11.14
CA TYR A 282 5.80 -1.64 10.25
C TYR A 282 6.30 -3.08 10.30
N SER A 283 7.56 -3.34 10.69
CA SER A 283 8.15 -4.69 10.67
C SER A 283 7.67 -5.58 11.81
N ARG A 284 7.33 -5.01 12.97
CA ARG A 284 6.81 -5.76 14.12
C ARG A 284 5.30 -5.65 14.26
N ALA A 285 4.74 -4.44 14.09
CA ALA A 285 3.42 -4.15 14.62
C ALA A 285 2.29 -4.18 13.58
N ILE A 286 2.57 -3.83 12.31
CA ILE A 286 1.50 -3.68 11.31
C ILE A 286 0.83 -5.01 10.99
N ASN A 287 1.60 -6.04 10.67
CA ASN A 287 1.06 -7.34 10.27
C ASN A 287 0.10 -7.93 11.31
N PRO A 288 0.49 -8.08 12.60
CA PRO A 288 -0.41 -8.62 13.61
C PRO A 288 -1.61 -7.70 13.89
N ALA A 289 -1.44 -6.37 13.81
CA ALA A 289 -2.55 -5.43 14.04
C ALA A 289 -3.61 -5.53 12.92
N VAL A 290 -3.17 -5.62 11.67
CA VAL A 290 -4.05 -5.81 10.51
C VAL A 290 -4.76 -7.15 10.59
N MET A 291 -4.03 -8.23 10.89
CA MET A 291 -4.63 -9.57 11.04
C MET A 291 -5.72 -9.59 12.10
N LYS A 292 -5.47 -9.00 13.28
CA LYS A 292 -6.48 -8.88 14.35
C LYS A 292 -7.71 -8.08 13.91
N CYS A 293 -7.53 -6.96 13.21
CA CYS A 293 -8.67 -6.19 12.69
C CYS A 293 -9.51 -7.03 11.72
N LEU A 294 -8.88 -7.77 10.81
CA LEU A 294 -9.58 -8.61 9.83
C LEU A 294 -10.30 -9.81 10.49
N GLU A 295 -9.71 -10.39 11.54
CA GLU A 295 -10.31 -11.46 12.34
C GLU A 295 -11.55 -10.95 13.09
N ASP A 296 -11.46 -9.83 13.80
CA ASP A 296 -12.58 -9.26 14.58
C ASP A 296 -13.73 -8.79 13.69
N MET A 297 -13.41 -8.28 12.49
CA MET A 297 -14.39 -7.95 11.47
C MET A 297 -14.96 -9.19 10.75
N GLN A 298 -14.45 -10.40 11.05
CA GLN A 298 -14.83 -11.68 10.43
C GLN A 298 -14.71 -11.65 8.89
N VAL A 299 -13.61 -11.09 8.38
CA VAL A 299 -13.34 -10.98 6.92
C VAL A 299 -12.69 -12.25 6.39
N LEU A 300 -11.85 -12.85 7.24
CA LEU A 300 -11.08 -14.04 6.91
C LEU A 300 -11.81 -15.30 7.35
N GLU A 301 -11.83 -16.30 6.47
CA GLU A 301 -12.30 -17.64 6.79
C GLU A 301 -11.23 -18.40 7.59
N PRO A 302 -11.60 -19.46 8.35
CA PRO A 302 -10.64 -20.22 9.14
C PRO A 302 -9.43 -20.76 8.35
N SER A 303 -9.63 -21.18 7.11
CA SER A 303 -8.54 -21.65 6.23
C SER A 303 -7.59 -20.54 5.81
N GLU A 304 -8.09 -19.32 5.62
CA GLU A 304 -7.29 -18.16 5.26
C GLU A 304 -6.49 -17.64 6.46
N LEU A 305 -7.10 -17.64 7.65
CA LEU A 305 -6.42 -17.36 8.91
C LEU A 305 -5.26 -18.33 9.14
N GLU A 306 -5.46 -19.63 8.87
CA GLU A 306 -4.41 -20.64 9.01
C GLU A 306 -3.25 -20.40 8.02
N ASN A 307 -3.54 -20.04 6.77
CA ASN A 307 -2.51 -19.70 5.78
C ASN A 307 -1.72 -18.43 6.15
N LEU A 308 -2.38 -17.48 6.82
CA LEU A 308 -1.79 -16.18 7.20
C LEU A 308 -1.28 -16.15 8.66
N LYS A 309 -1.31 -17.27 9.39
CA LYS A 309 -1.02 -17.31 10.83
C LYS A 309 0.38 -16.80 11.22
N SER A 310 1.35 -16.89 10.31
CA SER A 310 2.71 -16.38 10.50
C SER A 310 2.74 -14.85 10.67
N PHE A 311 1.72 -14.15 10.21
CA PHE A 311 1.57 -12.70 10.32
C PHE A 311 0.76 -12.26 11.55
N SER A 312 -0.08 -13.13 12.12
CA SER A 312 -0.96 -12.80 13.24
C SER A 312 -0.24 -12.79 14.59
N ARG A 313 0.70 -13.72 14.79
CA ARG A 313 1.47 -13.88 16.03
C ARG A 313 2.90 -14.25 15.71
N ILE A 314 3.80 -13.28 15.81
CA ILE A 314 5.17 -13.43 15.33
C ILE A 314 6.06 -13.90 16.49
N PRO A 315 6.76 -15.04 16.39
CA PRO A 315 7.67 -15.46 17.44
C PRO A 315 8.86 -14.50 17.58
N ASN A 316 9.21 -14.15 18.81
CA ASN A 316 10.42 -13.43 19.14
C ASN A 316 11.55 -14.44 19.39
N TYR A 317 12.65 -14.33 18.64
CA TYR A 317 13.75 -15.29 18.69
C TYR A 317 15.00 -14.72 19.37
N ASN A 318 15.76 -15.55 20.06
CA ASN A 318 17.13 -15.22 20.48
C ASN A 318 18.14 -15.51 19.35
N ASN A 319 19.42 -15.20 19.59
CA ASN A 319 20.50 -15.43 18.61
C ASN A 319 20.79 -16.91 18.30
N LYS A 320 20.15 -17.85 19.00
CA LYS A 320 20.18 -19.30 18.72
C LYS A 320 18.91 -19.79 18.01
N ASN A 321 18.03 -18.88 17.61
CA ASN A 321 16.71 -19.15 17.00
C ASN A 321 15.74 -19.90 17.92
N GLU A 322 15.89 -19.77 19.24
CA GLU A 322 14.91 -20.28 20.21
C GLU A 322 13.82 -19.23 20.41
N VAL A 323 12.56 -19.68 20.51
CA VAL A 323 11.42 -18.78 20.80
C VAL A 323 11.49 -18.36 22.26
N ILE A 324 11.58 -17.05 22.49
CA ILE A 324 11.71 -16.45 23.82
C ILE A 324 10.55 -15.53 24.18
N GLY A 325 9.55 -15.40 23.29
CA GLY A 325 8.38 -14.56 23.46
C GLY A 325 7.68 -14.37 22.13
N TYR A 326 6.78 -13.39 22.06
CA TYR A 326 5.93 -13.14 20.89
C TYR A 326 5.68 -11.65 20.68
N ILE A 327 5.42 -11.29 19.43
CA ILE A 327 4.84 -10.01 19.03
C ILE A 327 3.39 -10.33 18.66
N GLU A 328 2.45 -9.84 19.46
CA GLU A 328 1.04 -10.28 19.37
C GLU A 328 0.06 -9.14 19.69
N PRO A 329 -1.14 -9.16 19.07
CA PRO A 329 -2.16 -8.16 19.33
C PRO A 329 -2.72 -8.30 20.76
N CYS A 330 -3.06 -7.17 21.37
CA CYS A 330 -3.61 -7.11 22.74
C CYS A 330 -4.83 -6.17 22.84
N PHE A 331 -5.59 -6.04 21.76
CA PHE A 331 -6.78 -5.19 21.66
C PHE A 331 -7.95 -5.96 21.04
N GLU A 332 -9.15 -5.40 21.16
CA GLU A 332 -10.34 -5.85 20.46
C GLU A 332 -10.82 -4.75 19.50
N PHE A 333 -11.15 -5.12 18.27
CA PHE A 333 -11.66 -4.21 17.26
C PHE A 333 -13.17 -4.41 17.08
N ASN A 334 -13.92 -3.86 18.03
CA ASN A 334 -15.36 -4.08 18.12
C ASN A 334 -16.16 -3.17 17.16
N ARG A 335 -17.30 -3.70 16.71
CA ARG A 335 -18.28 -2.93 15.93
C ARG A 335 -18.94 -1.87 16.83
N ILE A 336 -19.13 -0.67 16.30
CA ILE A 336 -19.82 0.45 16.95
C ILE A 336 -21.34 0.31 16.84
#